data_AF-A0AAV5EKV9-F1
#
_entry.id   AF-A0AAV5EKV9-F1
#
_cell.length_a   1.000
_cell.length_b   1.000
_cell.length_c   1.000
_cell.angle_alpha   90.00
_cell.angle_beta   90.00
_cell.angle_gamma   90.00
#
_symmetry.space_group_name_H-M   'P 1'
#
loop_
_entity.id
_entity.type
_entity.pdbx_description
1 polymer ?
#
loop_
_entity_poly.entity_id
_entity_poly.type
_entity_poly.pdbx_seq_one_letter_code
_entity_poly.pdbx_strand_id
1 'polypeptide(L)'
;MPQVMVVARNFMDMVAALPASKLDMLYDSAFICEAVLRSLPPLAKKYVLQMLYVSAPVAATALQEWVLDEYATKHKVAIDRLIQLRVFVEVRDR
;
A
#
# COMPACT_ATOMS: atom_id res chain seq x y z
N MET A 1 19.06 -12.51 -26.24
CA MET A 1 17.79 -12.07 -25.63
C MET A 1 17.96 -10.59 -25.30
N PRO A 2 17.16 -9.67 -25.86
CA PRO A 2 17.32 -8.25 -25.57
C PRO A 2 16.98 -7.99 -24.09
N GLN A 3 17.83 -7.23 -23.39
CA GLN A 3 17.58 -6.80 -22.02
C GLN A 3 16.45 -5.76 -22.05
N VAL A 4 15.24 -6.17 -21.70
CA VAL A 4 14.11 -5.24 -21.57
C VAL A 4 14.27 -4.50 -20.25
N MET A 5 14.78 -3.27 -20.30
CA MET A 5 14.73 -2.36 -19.16
C MET A 5 13.27 -1.93 -18.95
N VAL A 6 12.67 -2.38 -17.84
CA VAL A 6 11.36 -1.89 -17.41
C VAL A 6 11.52 -0.45 -16.94
N VAL A 7 11.25 0.51 -17.82
CA VAL A 7 11.15 1.91 -17.44
C VAL A 7 9.77 2.11 -16.81
N ALA A 8 9.70 2.15 -15.49
CA ALA A 8 8.47 2.50 -14.78
C ALA A 8 8.02 3.91 -15.23
N ARG A 9 6.87 3.99 -15.92
CA ARG A 9 6.33 5.26 -16.44
C ARG A 9 5.66 6.11 -15.35
N ASN A 10 5.46 5.57 -14.14
CA ASN A 10 4.78 6.20 -13.02
C ASN A 10 5.58 5.99 -11.72
N PHE A 11 5.69 7.04 -10.89
CA PHE A 11 6.39 7.01 -9.59
C PHE A 11 5.94 5.83 -8.72
N MET A 12 4.64 5.60 -8.69
CA MET A 12 4.02 4.53 -7.91
C MET A 12 4.50 3.14 -8.34
N ASP A 13 4.64 2.89 -9.64
CA ASP A 13 5.11 1.61 -10.16
C ASP A 13 6.62 1.45 -9.95
N MET A 14 7.37 2.56 -9.99
CA MET A 14 8.79 2.58 -9.69
C MET A 14 9.04 2.15 -8.23
N VAL A 15 8.32 2.74 -7.27
CA VAL A 15 8.46 2.41 -5.85
C VAL A 15 8.07 0.95 -5.59
N ALA A 16 6.96 0.49 -6.19
CA ALA A 16 6.49 -0.89 -6.03
C ALA A 16 7.43 -1.94 -6.64
N ALA A 17 8.26 -1.56 -7.62
CA ALA A 17 9.25 -2.46 -8.24
C ALA A 17 10.56 -2.59 -7.43
N LEU A 18 10.73 -1.80 -6.37
CA LEU A 18 11.95 -1.85 -5.57
C LEU A 18 11.99 -3.08 -4.66
N PRO A 19 13.19 -3.64 -4.40
CA PRO A 19 13.35 -4.67 -3.38
C PRO A 19 12.88 -4.18 -2.00
N ALA A 20 12.29 -5.08 -1.22
CA ALA A 20 11.76 -4.78 0.12
C ALA A 20 12.74 -3.98 1.00
N SER A 21 14.00 -4.39 1.05
CA SER A 21 15.03 -3.71 1.86
C SER A 21 15.28 -2.26 1.44
N LYS A 22 15.18 -1.95 0.14
CA LYS A 22 15.32 -0.57 -0.34
C LYS A 22 14.06 0.25 -0.10
N LEU A 23 12.89 -0.40 -0.17
CA LEU A 23 11.60 0.23 0.07
C LEU A 23 11.47 0.63 1.54
N ASP A 24 11.90 -0.24 2.46
CA ASP A 24 11.91 0.04 3.89
C ASP A 24 12.83 1.25 4.22
N MET A 25 14.04 1.32 3.62
CA MET A 25 14.94 2.49 3.75
C MET A 25 14.35 3.78 3.18
N LEU A 26 13.54 3.70 2.13
CA LEU A 26 12.88 4.87 1.55
C LEU A 26 11.83 5.46 2.49
N TYR A 27 11.16 4.62 3.29
CA TYR A 27 10.17 5.06 4.26
C TYR A 27 10.77 5.69 5.53
N ASP A 28 12.09 5.65 5.72
CA ASP A 28 12.75 6.47 6.75
C ASP A 28 12.66 7.97 6.44
N SER A 29 12.43 8.35 5.17
CA SER A 29 12.28 9.74 4.76
C SER A 29 10.84 10.21 4.85
N ALA A 30 10.60 11.22 5.69
CA ALA A 30 9.29 11.87 5.82
C ALA A 30 8.73 12.40 4.48
N PHE A 31 9.60 12.93 3.61
CA PHE A 31 9.20 13.43 2.28
C PHE A 31 8.67 12.32 1.37
N ILE A 32 9.27 11.14 1.42
CA ILE A 32 8.83 10.00 0.61
C ILE A 32 7.51 9.44 1.16
N CYS A 33 7.38 9.33 2.48
CA CYS A 33 6.11 8.95 3.13
C CYS A 33 4.97 9.89 2.72
N GLU A 34 5.24 11.20 2.72
CA GLU A 34 4.26 12.21 2.31
C GLU A 34 3.92 12.12 0.81
N ALA A 35 4.92 11.89 -0.05
CA ALA A 35 4.71 11.70 -1.48
C ALA A 35 3.85 10.45 -1.76
N VAL A 36 4.16 9.33 -1.13
CA VAL A 36 3.38 8.09 -1.25
C VAL A 36 1.95 8.31 -0.74
N LEU A 37 1.77 8.93 0.42
CA LEU A 37 0.45 9.23 0.97
C LEU A 37 -0.37 10.14 0.03
N ARG A 38 0.26 11.13 -0.62
CA ARG A 38 -0.40 11.99 -1.63
C ARG A 38 -0.82 11.20 -2.86
N SER A 39 -0.02 10.24 -3.31
CA SER A 39 -0.28 9.43 -4.52
C SER A 39 -1.25 8.26 -4.32
N LEU A 40 -1.58 7.89 -3.08
CA LEU A 40 -2.51 6.80 -2.80
C LEU A 40 -3.95 7.10 -3.26
N PRO A 41 -4.75 6.07 -3.63
CA PRO A 41 -6.18 6.23 -3.83
C PRO A 41 -6.89 6.75 -2.56
N PRO A 42 -8.01 7.48 -2.67
CA PRO A 42 -8.69 8.06 -1.51
C PRO A 42 -9.03 7.05 -0.40
N LEU A 43 -9.48 5.86 -0.77
CA LEU A 43 -9.84 4.81 0.18
C LEU A 43 -8.60 4.23 0.90
N ALA A 44 -7.47 4.11 0.20
CA ALA A 44 -6.22 3.68 0.81
C ALA A 44 -5.70 4.71 1.84
N LYS A 45 -5.81 6.01 1.56
CA LYS A 45 -5.45 7.07 2.52
C LYS A 45 -6.28 6.97 3.80
N LYS A 46 -7.59 6.73 3.67
CA LYS A 46 -8.49 6.53 4.83
C LYS A 46 -7.99 5.38 5.70
N TYR A 47 -7.64 4.23 5.10
CA TYR A 47 -7.14 3.08 5.86
C TYR A 47 -5.83 3.35 6.57
N VAL A 48 -4.87 3.98 5.89
CA VAL A 48 -3.59 4.34 6.52
C VAL A 48 -3.82 5.20 7.75
N LEU A 49 -4.64 6.26 7.63
CA LEU A 49 -4.94 7.16 8.75
C LEU A 49 -5.69 6.47 9.90
N GLN A 50 -6.63 5.57 9.61
CA GLN A 50 -7.34 4.80 10.64
C GLN A 50 -6.39 3.83 11.36
N MET A 51 -5.50 3.17 10.62
CA MET A 51 -4.55 2.21 11.17
C MET A 51 -3.41 2.86 11.98
N LEU A 52 -3.11 4.16 11.79
CA LEU A 52 -2.09 4.87 12.59
C LEU A 52 -2.31 4.77 14.11
N TYR A 53 -3.57 4.65 14.55
CA TYR A 53 -3.94 4.56 15.96
C TYR A 53 -4.18 3.13 16.43
N VAL A 54 -4.01 2.14 15.55
CA VAL A 54 -4.22 0.73 15.87
C VAL A 54 -2.86 0.07 16.06
N SER A 55 -2.58 -0.37 17.28
CA SER A 55 -1.30 -1.00 17.64
C SER A 55 -1.25 -2.51 17.36
N ALA A 56 -2.38 -3.12 16.99
CA ALA A 56 -2.51 -4.55 16.75
C ALA A 56 -2.89 -4.86 15.29
N PRO A 57 -2.53 -6.04 14.76
CA PRO A 57 -3.02 -6.49 13.46
C PRO A 57 -4.56 -6.52 13.43
N VAL A 58 -5.13 -6.11 12.31
CA VAL A 58 -6.59 -6.13 12.09
C VAL A 58 -6.92 -7.22 11.07
N ALA A 59 -7.98 -7.98 11.34
CA ALA A 59 -8.48 -8.99 10.42
C ALA A 59 -8.92 -8.34 9.09
N ALA A 60 -8.57 -8.98 7.96
CA ALA A 60 -8.95 -8.49 6.64
C ALA A 60 -10.47 -8.37 6.46
N THR A 61 -11.24 -9.29 7.08
CA THR A 61 -12.71 -9.24 7.10
C THR A 61 -13.25 -7.99 7.78
N ALA A 62 -12.65 -7.58 8.91
CA ALA A 62 -13.04 -6.36 9.61
C ALA A 62 -12.74 -5.10 8.77
N LEU A 63 -11.64 -5.08 8.01
CA LEU A 63 -11.36 -3.98 7.07
C LEU A 63 -12.37 -3.92 5.92
N GLN A 64 -12.86 -5.07 5.45
CA GLN A 64 -13.87 -5.13 4.39
C GLN A 64 -15.21 -4.54 4.86
N GLU A 65 -15.58 -4.77 6.12
CA GLU A 65 -16.80 -4.20 6.74
C GLU A 65 -16.79 -2.67 6.86
N TRP A 66 -15.63 -2.01 6.72
CA TRP A 66 -15.54 -0.54 6.77
C TRP A 66 -16.05 0.16 5.50
N VAL A 67 -16.56 -0.61 4.54
CA VAL A 67 -16.94 -0.18 3.21
C VAL A 67 -18.28 -0.80 2.81
N LEU A 68 -19.14 0.00 2.20
CA LEU A 68 -20.40 -0.48 1.61
C LEU A 68 -20.11 -1.39 0.42
N ASP A 69 -20.96 -2.39 0.19
CA ASP A 69 -20.78 -3.40 -0.87
C ASP A 69 -20.56 -2.79 -2.27
N GLU A 70 -21.19 -1.65 -2.57
CA GLU A 70 -21.03 -0.91 -3.83
C GLU A 70 -19.58 -0.45 -4.11
N TYR A 71 -18.73 -0.39 -3.08
CA TYR A 71 -17.32 -0.01 -3.19
C TYR A 71 -16.35 -1.18 -3.00
N ALA A 72 -16.82 -2.43 -2.98
CA ALA A 72 -15.98 -3.61 -2.78
C ALA A 72 -14.82 -3.71 -3.78
N THR A 73 -15.03 -3.32 -5.05
CA THR A 73 -13.96 -3.28 -6.06
C THR A 73 -12.90 -2.23 -5.74
N LYS A 74 -13.31 -1.05 -5.24
CA LYS A 74 -12.38 0.01 -4.83
C LYS A 74 -11.60 -0.40 -3.59
N HIS A 75 -12.22 -1.14 -2.67
CA HIS A 75 -11.57 -1.73 -1.52
C HIS A 75 -10.43 -2.66 -1.95
N LYS A 76 -10.70 -3.62 -2.85
CA LYS A 76 -9.67 -4.55 -3.37
C LYS A 76 -8.48 -3.79 -3.95
N VAL A 77 -8.73 -2.84 -4.85
CA VAL A 77 -7.67 -2.03 -5.47
C VAL A 77 -6.87 -1.24 -4.43
N ALA A 78 -7.52 -0.69 -3.39
CA ALA A 78 -6.85 0.03 -2.32
C ALA A 78 -5.94 -0.88 -1.49
N ILE A 79 -6.42 -2.07 -1.10
CA ILE A 79 -5.66 -3.05 -0.33
C ILE A 79 -4.48 -3.59 -1.14
N ASP A 80 -4.71 -4.01 -2.39
CA ASP A 80 -3.65 -4.49 -3.28
C ASP A 80 -2.54 -3.46 -3.41
N ARG A 81 -2.92 -2.18 -3.54
CA ARG A 81 -1.94 -1.09 -3.66
C ARG A 81 -1.14 -0.87 -2.38
N LEU A 82 -1.76 -0.98 -1.21
CA LEU A 82 -1.09 -0.86 0.09
C LEU A 82 -0.12 -2.01 0.33
N ILE A 83 -0.47 -3.23 -0.09
CA ILE A 83 0.38 -4.42 0.01
C ILE A 83 1.56 -4.32 -0.97
N GLN A 84 1.33 -3.93 -2.23
CA GLN A 84 2.39 -3.75 -3.24
C GLN A 84 3.45 -2.74 -2.80
N LEU A 85 3.03 -1.68 -2.11
CA LEU A 85 3.91 -0.67 -1.56
C LEU A 85 4.50 -1.05 -0.20
N ARG A 86 4.16 -2.23 0.35
CA ARG A 86 4.56 -2.68 1.69
C ARG A 86 4.16 -1.70 2.81
N VAL A 87 3.16 -0.85 2.58
CA VAL A 87 2.56 -0.03 3.63
C VAL A 87 1.77 -0.94 4.58
N PHE A 88 1.07 -1.93 4.03
CA PHE A 88 0.50 -3.04 4.78
C PHE A 88 1.27 -4.32 4.50
N VAL A 89 1.32 -5.19 5.51
CA VAL A 89 1.88 -6.53 5.42
C VAL A 89 0.83 -7.52 5.89
N GLU A 90 0.57 -8.55 5.09
CA GLU A 90 -0.32 -9.63 5.52
C GLU A 90 0.39 -10.48 6.57
N VAL A 91 -0.24 -10.60 7.74
CA VAL A 91 0.18 -11.54 8.78
C VAL A 91 -0.74 -12.75 8.67
N ARG A 92 -0.17 -13.91 8.36
CA ARG A 92 -0.88 -15.19 8.47
C ARG A 92 -0.48 -15.82 9.79
N ASP A 93 -1.46 -16.03 10.66
CA ASP A 93 -1.27 -16.85 11.85
C ASP A 93 -0.94 -18.29 11.40
N ARG A 94 0.02 -18.91 12.06
CA ARG A 94 0.70 -20.12 11.58
C ARG A 94 0.02 -21.40 12.07
#